data_AF-A0A1W9M0Q1-F1
#
_entry.id   AF-A0A1W9M0Q1-F1
#
_cell.length_a   1.000
_cell.length_b   1.000
_cell.length_c   1.000
_cell.angle_alpha   90.00
_cell.angle_beta   90.00
_cell.angle_gamma   90.00
#
_symmetry.space_group_name_H-M   'P 1'
#
loop_
_entity.id
_entity.type
_entity.pdbx_description
1 polymer ?
#
loop_
_entity_poly.entity_id
_entity_poly.type
_entity_poly.pdbx_seq_one_letter_code
_entity_poly.pdbx_strand_id
1 'polypeptide(L)'
;MNISSLSRHMTHKGLLGNALAVLLLAALWGCGVKTNPVPPQQVVPQAITDLRYHLSEKGVVLHWSYPDRTAGGGKLGEVLSFEVFRAVVAEDSFCPTCPVPYGEPLHVSGGLLPEQGRREASYESSLLRPGSRYFFKVRSRTGWWSASADSNVVSFVWQTPPQAPEGLAAEPRDGGVALRWQPVTTLIDGSPAPAGLAYQVSRSRGGAGFEPLGSPVAKPEFIDSGLDNGKKYFYRVQAVLVQGDTTVSGGMTADLGVAPVDKTPPASPKGLTTVRVAEGVRVFWQAPTDKDLAGYRIYRRAEGESKATLVGEVNVPYTLFVDSKPPARGQEWAYAVTAIDQAQPANESAPTPEARVSR
;
A
#
# COMPACT_ATOMS: atom_id res chain seq x y z
N MET A 1 -71.02 98.25 8.72
CA MET A 1 -72.10 98.11 9.72
C MET A 1 -71.81 96.84 10.50
N ASN A 2 -71.39 96.97 11.76
CA ASN A 2 -72.20 96.65 12.95
C ASN A 2 -72.52 95.15 13.05
N ILE A 3 -72.37 94.43 14.17
CA ILE A 3 -72.20 94.80 15.58
C ILE A 3 -71.94 93.50 16.40
N SER A 4 -71.19 93.63 17.51
CA SER A 4 -71.20 92.89 18.81
C SER A 4 -71.06 91.36 18.88
N SER A 5 -70.09 90.80 19.64
CA SER A 5 -70.06 90.51 21.10
C SER A 5 -70.67 89.13 21.44
N LEU A 6 -70.23 88.28 22.39
CA LEU A 6 -69.64 88.44 23.73
C LEU A 6 -68.95 87.12 24.20
N SER A 7 -67.80 87.25 24.88
CA SER A 7 -67.39 86.61 26.16
C SER A 7 -67.59 85.10 26.43
N ARG A 8 -66.49 84.35 26.67
CA ARG A 8 -65.99 83.99 28.03
C ARG A 8 -64.65 83.22 28.00
N HIS A 9 -63.83 83.49 29.01
CA HIS A 9 -62.53 82.88 29.34
C HIS A 9 -62.61 81.42 29.81
N MET A 10 -61.60 80.61 29.47
CA MET A 10 -60.68 79.98 30.45
C MET A 10 -59.56 79.21 29.73
N THR A 11 -58.32 79.57 30.03
CA THR A 11 -57.08 78.88 29.65
C THR A 11 -56.76 77.76 30.64
N HIS A 12 -56.36 76.57 30.19
CA HIS A 12 -55.23 75.87 30.80
C HIS A 12 -54.59 74.85 29.85
N LYS A 13 -53.26 74.95 29.78
CA LYS A 13 -52.30 74.13 29.04
C LYS A 13 -52.39 72.65 29.42
N GLY A 14 -52.08 71.77 28.46
CA GLY A 14 -51.85 70.34 28.72
C GLY A 14 -51.70 69.49 27.46
N LEU A 15 -50.90 69.91 26.48
CA LEU A 15 -50.39 69.01 25.43
C LEU A 15 -49.58 67.91 26.10
N LEU A 16 -50.04 66.65 26.09
CA LEU A 16 -49.21 65.41 26.15
C LEU A 16 -50.03 64.11 26.25
N GLY A 17 -51.35 64.17 26.48
CA GLY A 17 -52.16 62.95 26.70
C GLY A 17 -52.67 62.20 25.47
N ASN A 18 -52.77 62.85 24.29
CA ASN A 18 -53.55 62.29 23.16
C ASN A 18 -52.72 61.70 22.00
N ALA A 19 -51.39 61.74 22.07
CA ALA A 19 -50.54 61.09 21.05
C ALA A 19 -50.25 59.61 21.38
N LEU A 20 -50.29 59.21 22.65
CA LEU A 20 -49.97 57.84 23.07
C LEU A 20 -51.14 56.87 22.87
N ALA A 21 -52.39 57.33 22.96
CA ALA A 21 -53.57 56.48 22.85
C ALA A 21 -53.88 56.06 21.40
N VAL A 22 -53.51 56.86 20.40
CA VAL A 22 -53.70 56.52 18.98
C VAL A 22 -52.58 55.59 18.47
N LEU A 23 -51.37 55.68 19.03
CA LEU A 23 -50.25 54.79 18.72
C LEU A 23 -50.39 53.39 19.33
N LEU A 24 -51.13 53.24 20.44
CA LEU A 24 -51.39 51.93 21.07
C LEU A 24 -52.53 51.13 20.41
N LEU A 25 -53.44 51.77 19.67
CA LEU A 25 -54.52 51.08 18.93
C LEU A 25 -54.12 50.65 17.51
N ALA A 26 -53.06 51.23 16.93
CA ALA A 26 -52.52 50.80 15.63
C ALA A 26 -51.56 49.60 15.73
N ALA A 27 -51.12 49.22 16.94
CA ALA A 27 -50.19 48.12 17.16
C ALA A 27 -50.84 46.71 17.21
N LEU A 28 -52.18 46.61 17.10
CA LEU A 28 -52.90 45.33 17.15
C LEU A 28 -53.34 44.80 15.77
N TRP A 29 -53.02 45.49 14.68
CA TRP A 29 -53.27 45.02 13.30
C TRP A 29 -51.98 44.56 12.61
N GLY A 30 -51.10 43.89 13.35
CA GLY A 30 -50.10 43.03 12.76
C GLY A 30 -50.77 41.74 12.28
N CYS A 31 -51.23 41.70 11.02
CA CYS A 31 -51.61 40.46 10.36
C CYS A 31 -50.36 39.58 10.21
N GLY A 32 -50.00 38.84 11.25
CA GLY A 32 -49.08 37.71 11.13
C GLY A 32 -49.73 36.70 10.19
N VAL A 33 -49.30 36.67 8.93
CA VAL A 33 -49.73 35.65 7.97
C VAL A 33 -49.27 34.31 8.53
N LYS A 34 -50.21 33.52 9.06
CA LYS A 34 -50.01 32.10 9.34
C LYS A 34 -49.88 31.40 7.99
N THR A 35 -48.71 31.51 7.37
CA THR A 35 -48.36 30.64 6.25
C THR A 35 -48.33 29.21 6.76
N ASN A 36 -48.67 28.26 5.90
CA ASN A 36 -48.61 26.84 6.29
C ASN A 36 -47.20 26.54 6.83
N PRO A 37 -47.07 25.81 7.95
CA PRO A 37 -45.77 25.37 8.42
C PRO A 37 -45.07 24.65 7.28
N VAL A 38 -43.92 25.18 6.85
CA VAL A 38 -43.06 24.50 5.88
C VAL A 38 -42.59 23.23 6.56
N PRO A 39 -42.97 22.03 6.07
CA PRO A 39 -42.48 20.79 6.66
C PRO A 39 -40.96 20.84 6.69
N PRO A 40 -40.30 20.42 7.79
CA PRO A 40 -38.85 20.36 7.82
C PRO A 40 -38.40 19.54 6.61
N GLN A 41 -37.58 20.15 5.76
CA GLN A 41 -37.07 19.48 4.57
C GLN A 41 -36.31 18.23 5.03
N GLN A 42 -36.78 17.07 4.62
CA GLN A 42 -36.08 15.82 4.89
C GLN A 42 -34.75 15.84 4.14
N VAL A 43 -33.66 15.90 4.88
CA VAL A 43 -32.30 15.90 4.33
C VAL A 43 -31.92 14.48 3.92
N VAL A 44 -32.54 13.97 2.86
CA VAL A 44 -32.28 12.59 2.38
C VAL A 44 -30.89 12.54 1.74
N PRO A 45 -29.96 11.67 2.17
CA PRO A 45 -28.65 11.54 1.53
C PRO A 45 -28.75 10.93 0.13
N GLN A 46 -27.73 11.17 -0.71
CA GLN A 46 -27.55 10.38 -1.93
C GLN A 46 -27.28 8.91 -1.60
N ALA A 47 -27.66 8.04 -2.54
CA ALA A 47 -27.36 6.62 -2.44
C ALA A 47 -25.85 6.39 -2.54
N ILE A 48 -25.35 5.44 -1.75
CA ILE A 48 -23.96 4.98 -1.84
C ILE A 48 -23.82 4.19 -3.14
N THR A 49 -22.80 4.49 -3.94
CA THR A 49 -22.58 3.81 -5.24
C THR A 49 -21.29 3.02 -5.30
N ASP A 50 -20.47 3.08 -4.25
CA ASP A 50 -19.13 2.50 -4.19
C ASP A 50 -18.98 1.45 -3.08
N LEU A 51 -20.09 0.80 -2.69
CA LEU A 51 -20.04 -0.33 -1.76
C LEU A 51 -19.18 -1.43 -2.37
N ARG A 52 -18.14 -1.81 -1.65
CA ARG A 52 -17.16 -2.84 -2.02
C ARG A 52 -16.84 -3.72 -0.83
N TYR A 53 -16.21 -4.86 -1.07
CA TYR A 53 -15.86 -5.80 -0.02
C TYR A 53 -14.47 -6.41 -0.24
N HIS A 54 -13.88 -6.90 0.85
CA HIS A 54 -12.74 -7.80 0.80
C HIS A 54 -12.97 -8.97 1.76
N LEU A 55 -12.50 -10.16 1.36
CA LEU A 55 -12.60 -11.38 2.16
C LEU A 55 -11.24 -11.75 2.71
N SER A 56 -11.19 -12.03 4.01
CA SER A 56 -9.98 -12.42 4.75
C SER A 56 -10.30 -13.57 5.71
N GLU A 57 -9.31 -14.10 6.41
CA GLU A 57 -9.51 -15.11 7.47
C GLU A 57 -10.53 -14.71 8.55
N LYS A 58 -10.80 -13.41 8.72
CA LYS A 58 -11.74 -12.87 9.72
C LYS A 58 -13.19 -12.78 9.24
N GLY A 59 -13.44 -13.00 7.95
CA GLY A 59 -14.76 -12.83 7.33
C GLY A 59 -14.74 -11.80 6.19
N VAL A 60 -15.84 -11.05 6.06
CA VAL A 60 -15.96 -9.96 5.09
C VAL A 60 -15.79 -8.62 5.79
N VAL A 61 -15.07 -7.72 5.14
CA VAL A 61 -15.08 -6.30 5.48
C VAL A 61 -15.67 -5.54 4.30
N LEU A 62 -16.72 -4.79 4.57
CA LEU A 62 -17.37 -3.88 3.64
C LEU A 62 -16.76 -2.49 3.77
N HIS A 63 -16.62 -1.79 2.65
CA HIS A 63 -16.17 -0.40 2.59
C HIS A 63 -17.07 0.42 1.68
N TRP A 64 -17.33 1.67 2.05
CA TRP A 64 -18.05 2.63 1.23
C TRP A 64 -17.70 4.07 1.61
N SER A 65 -17.91 5.00 0.68
CA SER A 65 -17.77 6.43 0.96
C SER A 65 -18.99 6.97 1.71
N TYR A 66 -18.77 7.91 2.62
CA TYR A 66 -19.87 8.72 3.15
C TYR A 66 -20.45 9.59 2.02
N PRO A 67 -21.77 9.65 1.84
CA PRO A 67 -22.37 10.60 0.91
C PRO A 67 -22.09 12.03 1.39
N ASP A 68 -21.60 12.89 0.50
CA ASP A 68 -21.33 14.30 0.77
C ASP A 68 -22.48 15.23 0.33
N ARG A 69 -23.52 14.64 -0.27
CA ARG A 69 -24.67 15.35 -0.83
C ARG A 69 -26.00 14.70 -0.47
N THR A 70 -27.04 15.53 -0.52
CA THR A 70 -28.44 15.08 -0.44
C THR A 70 -28.92 14.60 -1.82
N ALA A 71 -30.01 13.82 -1.84
CA ALA A 71 -30.68 13.40 -3.07
C ALA A 71 -31.06 14.58 -3.98
N GLY A 72 -31.32 15.76 -3.40
CA GLY A 72 -31.58 17.02 -4.12
C GLY A 72 -30.31 17.81 -4.51
N GLY A 73 -29.11 17.30 -4.23
CA GLY A 73 -27.83 17.91 -4.62
C GLY A 73 -27.21 18.89 -3.62
N GLY A 74 -27.89 19.18 -2.50
CA GLY A 74 -27.38 20.03 -1.43
C GLY A 74 -26.21 19.38 -0.67
N LYS A 75 -25.35 20.18 -0.03
CA LYS A 75 -24.23 19.66 0.78
C LYS A 75 -24.75 18.96 2.03
N LEU A 76 -24.19 17.80 2.35
CA LEU A 76 -24.45 17.08 3.59
C LEU A 76 -23.35 17.39 4.61
N GLY A 77 -23.74 17.70 5.85
CA GLY A 77 -22.80 17.97 6.95
C GLY A 77 -22.56 16.77 7.87
N GLU A 78 -23.50 15.84 7.90
CA GLU A 78 -23.49 14.71 8.84
C GLU A 78 -24.27 13.53 8.27
N VAL A 79 -23.82 12.32 8.58
CA VAL A 79 -24.61 11.08 8.48
C VAL A 79 -24.74 10.53 9.89
N LEU A 80 -25.96 10.32 10.40
CA LEU A 80 -26.17 9.81 11.76
C LEU A 80 -25.86 8.32 11.88
N SER A 81 -26.29 7.54 10.88
CA SER A 81 -26.07 6.09 10.87
C SER A 81 -26.13 5.51 9.47
N PHE A 82 -25.65 4.28 9.34
CA PHE A 82 -25.81 3.43 8.18
C PHE A 82 -26.61 2.19 8.57
N GLU A 83 -27.52 1.79 7.68
CA GLU A 83 -28.24 0.52 7.75
C GLU A 83 -27.55 -0.46 6.81
N VAL A 84 -26.92 -1.49 7.36
CA VAL A 84 -26.27 -2.56 6.62
C VAL A 84 -27.23 -3.74 6.54
N PHE A 85 -27.78 -3.96 5.36
CA PHE A 85 -28.67 -5.09 5.08
C PHE A 85 -27.83 -6.30 4.66
N ARG A 86 -28.19 -7.46 5.21
CA ARG A 86 -27.55 -8.75 4.89
C ARG A 86 -28.62 -9.77 4.49
N ALA A 87 -28.37 -10.49 3.41
CA ALA A 87 -29.09 -11.71 3.07
C ALA A 87 -28.09 -12.87 2.94
N VAL A 88 -28.55 -14.09 3.27
CA VAL A 88 -27.76 -15.31 3.16
C VAL A 88 -28.60 -16.37 2.48
N VAL A 89 -28.09 -16.95 1.40
CA VAL A 89 -28.72 -18.02 0.63
C VAL A 89 -27.70 -19.15 0.51
N ALA A 90 -28.11 -20.40 0.70
CA ALA A 90 -27.23 -21.53 0.42
C ALA A 90 -26.89 -21.55 -1.08
N GLU A 91 -25.62 -21.74 -1.45
CA GLU A 91 -25.20 -21.61 -2.86
C GLU A 91 -25.87 -22.67 -3.76
N ASP A 92 -26.11 -23.87 -3.24
CA ASP A 92 -26.82 -24.96 -3.92
C ASP A 92 -28.29 -24.66 -4.22
N SER A 93 -28.87 -23.73 -3.48
CA SER A 93 -30.28 -23.33 -3.55
C SER A 93 -30.46 -21.96 -4.22
N PHE A 94 -29.37 -21.37 -4.71
CA PHE A 94 -29.38 -20.04 -5.30
C PHE A 94 -30.09 -20.03 -6.67
N CYS A 95 -31.06 -19.13 -6.82
CA CYS A 95 -31.72 -18.84 -8.09
C CYS A 95 -31.52 -17.36 -8.46
N PRO A 96 -30.96 -17.04 -9.64
CA PRO A 96 -30.64 -15.66 -10.05
C PRO A 96 -31.85 -14.71 -10.13
N THR A 97 -33.05 -15.24 -10.34
CA THR A 97 -34.28 -14.45 -10.52
C THR A 97 -35.13 -14.35 -9.24
N CYS A 98 -34.74 -15.03 -8.16
CA CYS A 98 -35.49 -15.02 -6.93
C CYS A 98 -35.27 -13.72 -6.14
N PRO A 99 -36.30 -13.21 -5.44
CA PRO A 99 -36.12 -12.09 -4.53
C PRO A 99 -35.08 -12.43 -3.46
N VAL A 100 -34.11 -11.53 -3.25
CA VAL A 100 -33.07 -11.69 -2.23
C VAL A 100 -33.69 -11.41 -0.85
N PRO A 101 -33.70 -12.38 0.09
CA PRO A 101 -34.38 -12.26 1.37
C PRO A 101 -33.50 -11.51 2.39
N TYR A 102 -33.45 -10.18 2.29
CA TYR A 102 -32.76 -9.35 3.27
C TYR A 102 -33.43 -9.42 4.64
N GLY A 103 -32.65 -9.68 5.69
CA GLY A 103 -33.12 -9.58 7.08
C GLY A 103 -33.15 -8.14 7.58
N GLU A 104 -33.43 -7.98 8.88
CA GLU A 104 -33.34 -6.68 9.54
C GLU A 104 -31.94 -6.07 9.42
N PRO A 105 -31.82 -4.76 9.17
CA PRO A 105 -30.52 -4.11 8.99
C PRO A 105 -29.79 -3.97 10.32
N LEU A 106 -28.46 -4.16 10.26
CA LEU A 106 -27.59 -3.75 11.35
C LEU A 106 -27.29 -2.26 11.25
N HIS A 107 -27.25 -1.60 12.40
CA HIS A 107 -26.99 -0.16 12.47
C HIS A 107 -25.53 0.11 12.78
N VAL A 108 -24.85 0.84 11.91
CA VAL A 108 -23.49 1.33 12.10
C VAL A 108 -23.56 2.83 12.35
N SER A 109 -22.92 3.29 13.42
CA SER A 109 -22.90 4.72 13.74
C SER A 109 -22.18 5.52 12.65
N GLY A 110 -22.73 6.68 12.30
CA GLY A 110 -22.11 7.63 11.40
C GLY A 110 -21.33 8.71 12.15
N GLY A 111 -21.27 9.90 11.56
CA GLY A 111 -20.78 11.11 12.20
C GLY A 111 -20.63 12.25 11.20
N LEU A 112 -19.99 13.32 11.67
CA LEU A 112 -19.73 14.53 10.89
C LEU A 112 -18.87 14.25 9.65
N LEU A 113 -19.21 14.93 8.57
CA LEU A 113 -18.41 14.93 7.35
C LEU A 113 -17.27 15.95 7.47
N PRO A 114 -16.07 15.63 6.98
CA PRO A 114 -14.98 16.59 6.98
C PRO A 114 -15.29 17.77 6.04
N GLU A 115 -14.72 18.94 6.33
CA GLU A 115 -14.90 20.11 5.46
C GLU A 115 -14.27 19.92 4.07
N GLN A 116 -13.20 19.13 4.00
CA GLN A 116 -12.48 18.76 2.79
C GLN A 116 -12.09 17.27 2.81
N GLY A 117 -12.04 16.65 1.63
CA GLY A 117 -11.70 15.24 1.46
C GLY A 117 -12.90 14.31 1.58
N ARG A 118 -12.67 13.02 1.30
CA ARG A 118 -13.67 11.97 1.44
C ARG A 118 -13.47 11.23 2.75
N ARG A 119 -14.58 10.86 3.38
CA ARG A 119 -14.60 9.98 4.55
C ARG A 119 -15.14 8.62 4.12
N GLU A 120 -14.52 7.55 4.59
CA GLU A 120 -14.99 6.19 4.36
C GLU A 120 -15.56 5.59 5.64
N ALA A 121 -16.51 4.68 5.47
CA ALA A 121 -16.99 3.77 6.51
C ALA A 121 -16.52 2.35 6.20
N SER A 122 -16.37 1.55 7.25
CA SER A 122 -16.19 0.12 7.14
C SER A 122 -17.10 -0.64 8.09
N TYR A 123 -17.41 -1.88 7.73
CA TYR A 123 -18.15 -2.81 8.57
C TYR A 123 -17.63 -4.23 8.41
N GLU A 124 -17.33 -4.88 9.53
CA GLU A 124 -16.83 -6.26 9.54
C GLU A 124 -17.97 -7.23 9.89
N SER A 125 -18.10 -8.31 9.11
CA SER A 125 -18.98 -9.44 9.42
C SER A 125 -18.18 -10.72 9.41
N SER A 126 -18.08 -11.34 10.59
CA SER A 126 -17.41 -12.61 10.83
C SER A 126 -18.41 -13.78 10.88
N LEU A 127 -17.93 -14.98 11.24
CA LEU A 127 -18.73 -16.21 11.43
C LEU A 127 -19.61 -16.54 10.21
N LEU A 128 -19.05 -16.35 9.02
CA LEU A 128 -19.72 -16.65 7.76
C LEU A 128 -19.77 -18.16 7.53
N ARG A 129 -20.87 -18.64 6.93
CA ARG A 129 -21.13 -20.06 6.67
C ARG A 129 -20.54 -20.46 5.31
N PRO A 130 -19.61 -21.44 5.26
CA PRO A 130 -19.06 -21.93 3.99
C PRO A 130 -20.15 -22.42 3.05
N GLY A 131 -19.94 -22.24 1.74
CA GLY A 131 -20.90 -22.63 0.71
C GLY A 131 -22.20 -21.80 0.72
N SER A 132 -22.22 -20.66 1.42
CA SER A 132 -23.35 -19.72 1.39
C SER A 132 -23.00 -18.49 0.56
N ARG A 133 -23.97 -18.02 -0.23
CA ARG A 133 -23.94 -16.75 -0.92
C ARG A 133 -24.45 -15.65 -0.01
N TYR A 134 -23.64 -14.60 0.12
CA TYR A 134 -23.98 -13.40 0.86
C TYR A 134 -24.36 -12.29 -0.10
N PHE A 135 -25.30 -11.46 0.32
CA PHE A 135 -25.66 -10.20 -0.33
C PHE A 135 -25.63 -9.09 0.69
N PHE A 136 -25.00 -7.97 0.34
CA PHE A 136 -24.99 -6.77 1.15
C PHE A 136 -25.41 -5.56 0.35
N LYS A 137 -26.16 -4.67 1.00
CA LYS A 137 -26.44 -3.31 0.56
C LYS A 137 -26.51 -2.39 1.77
N VAL A 138 -26.24 -1.12 1.56
CA VAL A 138 -26.17 -0.12 2.63
C VAL A 138 -27.11 1.04 2.32
N ARG A 139 -27.77 1.57 3.34
CA ARG A 139 -28.43 2.88 3.30
C ARG A 139 -27.77 3.81 4.30
N SER A 140 -27.73 5.10 3.99
CA SER A 140 -27.30 6.13 4.92
C SER A 140 -28.51 6.86 5.49
N ARG A 141 -28.39 7.35 6.73
CA ARG A 141 -29.46 8.03 7.44
C ARG A 141 -28.98 9.34 8.04
N THR A 142 -29.79 10.37 7.90
CA THR A 142 -29.61 11.69 8.58
C THR A 142 -30.70 11.93 9.63
N GLY A 143 -31.65 11.00 9.77
CA GLY A 143 -32.74 11.09 10.73
C GLY A 143 -33.67 9.88 10.66
N TRP A 144 -34.68 9.87 11.52
CA TRP A 144 -35.65 8.77 11.63
C TRP A 144 -36.50 8.54 10.36
N TRP A 145 -36.71 9.59 9.56
CA TRP A 145 -37.48 9.50 8.31
C TRP A 145 -36.63 9.72 7.05
N SER A 146 -35.33 9.97 7.22
CA SER A 146 -34.44 10.41 6.14
C SER A 146 -33.38 9.35 5.87
N ALA A 147 -33.77 8.32 5.13
CA ALA A 147 -32.87 7.27 4.64
C ALA A 147 -32.64 7.43 3.14
N SER A 148 -31.41 7.19 2.68
CA SER A 148 -31.10 7.14 1.26
C SER A 148 -31.81 5.97 0.56
N ALA A 149 -31.79 5.98 -0.77
CA ALA A 149 -32.04 4.76 -1.54
C ALA A 149 -30.96 3.69 -1.25
N ASP A 150 -31.25 2.46 -1.66
CA ASP A 150 -30.30 1.34 -1.59
C ASP A 150 -29.00 1.66 -2.33
N SER A 151 -27.88 1.20 -1.78
CA SER A 151 -26.61 1.20 -2.50
C SER A 151 -26.62 0.22 -3.69
N ASN A 152 -25.53 0.22 -4.47
CA ASN A 152 -25.18 -0.95 -5.26
C ASN A 152 -25.10 -2.19 -4.34
N VAL A 153 -25.49 -3.36 -4.86
CA VAL A 153 -25.45 -4.62 -4.12
C VAL A 153 -24.11 -5.29 -4.39
N VAL A 154 -23.46 -5.77 -3.32
CA VAL A 154 -22.31 -6.68 -3.45
C VAL A 154 -22.72 -8.09 -3.07
N SER A 155 -22.16 -9.07 -3.78
CA SER A 155 -22.42 -10.49 -3.53
C SER A 155 -21.14 -11.31 -3.68
N PHE A 156 -21.01 -12.34 -2.86
CA PHE A 156 -19.92 -13.30 -2.89
C PHE A 156 -20.35 -14.63 -2.27
N VAL A 157 -19.67 -15.71 -2.64
CA VAL A 157 -19.79 -17.01 -1.98
C VAL A 157 -18.68 -17.11 -0.95
N TRP A 158 -19.05 -17.35 0.30
CA TRP A 158 -18.05 -17.55 1.35
C TRP A 158 -17.49 -18.97 1.30
N GLN A 159 -16.17 -19.07 1.28
CA GLN A 159 -15.43 -20.32 1.41
C GLN A 159 -14.50 -20.24 2.62
N THR A 160 -14.17 -21.40 3.20
CA THR A 160 -13.18 -21.45 4.28
C THR A 160 -11.83 -20.94 3.74
N PRO A 161 -11.23 -19.91 4.35
CA PRO A 161 -9.95 -19.35 3.94
C PRO A 161 -8.78 -20.36 4.08
N PRO A 162 -7.76 -20.28 3.21
CA PRO A 162 -6.52 -21.06 3.38
C PRO A 162 -5.75 -20.69 4.65
N GLN A 163 -4.97 -21.61 5.20
CA GLN A 163 -3.99 -21.27 6.23
C GLN A 163 -2.87 -20.38 5.69
N ALA A 164 -2.16 -19.72 6.61
CA ALA A 164 -0.95 -19.00 6.28
C ALA A 164 0.10 -19.96 5.69
N PRO A 165 0.82 -19.58 4.61
CA PRO A 165 1.98 -20.33 4.18
C PRO A 165 3.02 -20.44 5.30
N GLU A 166 3.69 -21.58 5.37
CA GLU A 166 4.77 -21.83 6.33
C GLU A 166 6.13 -21.87 5.65
N GLY A 167 7.20 -21.76 6.44
CA GLY A 167 8.56 -21.91 5.95
C GLY A 167 9.00 -20.86 4.92
N LEU A 168 8.46 -19.63 5.01
CA LEU A 168 8.92 -18.54 4.16
C LEU A 168 10.42 -18.31 4.38
N ALA A 169 11.18 -18.48 3.29
CA ALA A 169 12.62 -18.30 3.27
C ALA A 169 13.00 -17.41 2.08
N ALA A 170 14.11 -16.68 2.26
CA ALA A 170 14.65 -15.77 1.27
C ALA A 170 16.10 -16.11 0.98
N GLU A 171 16.46 -16.08 -0.30
CA GLU A 171 17.83 -16.17 -0.77
C GLU A 171 18.24 -14.82 -1.40
N PRO A 172 19.20 -14.10 -0.80
CA PRO A 172 19.75 -12.88 -1.38
C PRO A 172 20.43 -13.15 -2.72
N ARG A 173 20.12 -12.30 -3.69
CA ARG A 173 20.73 -12.25 -5.01
C ARG A 173 21.29 -10.86 -5.25
N ASP A 174 22.11 -10.74 -6.28
CA ASP A 174 22.52 -9.44 -6.79
C ASP A 174 21.30 -8.73 -7.40
N GLY A 175 20.96 -7.57 -6.85
CA GLY A 175 19.83 -6.75 -7.27
C GLY A 175 18.46 -7.38 -7.03
N GLY A 176 18.36 -8.40 -6.16
CA GLY A 176 17.11 -9.15 -5.99
C GLY A 176 17.06 -10.10 -4.79
N VAL A 177 15.88 -10.70 -4.60
CA VAL A 177 15.62 -11.73 -3.59
C VAL A 177 14.78 -12.83 -4.22
N ALA A 178 15.23 -14.08 -4.10
CA ALA A 178 14.38 -15.23 -4.38
C ALA A 178 13.68 -15.68 -3.09
N LEU A 179 12.36 -15.75 -3.11
CA LEU A 179 11.50 -16.20 -2.03
C LEU A 179 10.97 -17.60 -2.33
N ARG A 180 10.87 -18.42 -1.30
CA ARG A 180 10.24 -19.74 -1.34
C ARG A 180 9.49 -20.01 -0.06
N TRP A 181 8.41 -20.77 -0.13
CA TRP A 181 7.62 -21.19 1.03
C TRP A 181 7.05 -22.59 0.80
N GLN A 182 6.43 -23.16 1.83
CA GLN A 182 5.75 -24.45 1.70
C GLN A 182 4.36 -24.25 1.06
N PRO A 183 3.95 -25.12 0.13
CA PRO A 183 2.59 -25.12 -0.38
C PRO A 183 1.57 -25.26 0.74
N VAL A 184 0.50 -24.46 0.71
CA VAL A 184 -0.61 -24.59 1.65
C VAL A 184 -1.49 -25.77 1.25
N THR A 185 -1.67 -26.73 2.16
CA THR A 185 -2.46 -27.95 1.94
C THR A 185 -3.73 -28.02 2.78
N THR A 186 -3.95 -27.04 3.67
CA THR A 186 -5.05 -27.02 4.65
C THR A 186 -5.71 -25.65 4.73
N LEU A 187 -7.00 -25.64 5.08
CA LEU A 187 -7.80 -24.45 5.37
C LEU A 187 -7.77 -24.14 6.87
N ILE A 188 -8.24 -22.95 7.27
CA ILE A 188 -8.19 -22.52 8.69
C ILE A 188 -8.98 -23.42 9.65
N ASP A 189 -9.91 -24.24 9.15
CA ASP A 189 -10.67 -25.23 9.92
C ASP A 189 -10.00 -26.61 9.96
N GLY A 190 -8.82 -26.76 9.38
CA GLY A 190 -8.06 -28.01 9.30
C GLY A 190 -8.47 -28.95 8.15
N SER A 191 -9.49 -28.60 7.37
CA SER A 191 -9.87 -29.38 6.19
C SER A 191 -8.83 -29.24 5.06
N PRO A 192 -8.76 -30.21 4.11
CA PRO A 192 -7.85 -30.11 2.97
C PRO A 192 -8.15 -28.89 2.09
N ALA A 193 -7.10 -28.15 1.73
CA ALA A 193 -7.22 -27.06 0.78
C ALA A 193 -7.47 -27.59 -0.64
N PRO A 194 -8.27 -26.89 -1.47
CA PRO A 194 -8.44 -27.24 -2.87
C PRO A 194 -7.13 -27.02 -3.63
N ALA A 195 -6.97 -27.76 -4.74
CA ALA A 195 -5.86 -27.51 -5.66
C ALA A 195 -5.99 -26.11 -6.31
N GLY A 196 -4.86 -25.52 -6.70
CA GLY A 196 -4.86 -24.25 -7.44
C GLY A 196 -4.94 -22.99 -6.59
N LEU A 197 -4.57 -23.06 -5.30
CA LEU A 197 -4.31 -21.85 -4.52
C LEU A 197 -3.26 -20.96 -5.21
N ALA A 198 -3.45 -19.66 -5.11
CA ALA A 198 -2.44 -18.68 -5.50
C ALA A 198 -1.86 -18.00 -4.25
N TYR A 199 -0.78 -17.24 -4.41
CA TYR A 199 -0.05 -16.61 -3.34
C TYR A 199 0.18 -15.14 -3.66
N GLN A 200 -0.35 -14.25 -2.83
CA GLN A 200 -0.02 -12.83 -2.91
C GLN A 200 1.25 -12.58 -2.10
N VAL A 201 2.31 -12.14 -2.79
CA VAL A 201 3.53 -11.65 -2.16
C VAL A 201 3.39 -10.15 -1.91
N SER A 202 3.80 -9.68 -0.74
CA SER A 202 3.86 -8.24 -0.44
C SER A 202 5.21 -7.86 0.12
N ARG A 203 5.64 -6.63 -0.14
CA ARG A 203 6.92 -6.08 0.30
C ARG A 203 6.75 -4.78 1.05
N SER A 204 7.58 -4.57 2.07
CA SER A 204 7.80 -3.29 2.73
C SER A 204 9.29 -2.92 2.73
N ARG A 205 9.57 -1.61 2.67
CA ARG A 205 10.93 -1.05 2.86
C ARG A 205 11.27 -0.76 4.32
N GLY A 206 10.29 -0.77 5.22
CA GLY A 206 10.46 -0.36 6.62
C GLY A 206 9.84 -1.31 7.64
N GLY A 207 9.36 -2.48 7.21
CA GLY A 207 8.65 -3.44 8.07
C GLY A 207 7.19 -3.06 8.38
N ALA A 208 6.69 -1.98 7.78
CA ALA A 208 5.29 -1.55 7.86
C ALA A 208 4.81 -1.04 6.49
N GLY A 209 3.49 -0.98 6.26
CA GLY A 209 2.95 -0.54 4.97
C GLY A 209 3.36 -1.47 3.82
N PHE A 210 3.04 -2.75 3.97
CA PHE A 210 3.34 -3.76 2.96
C PHE A 210 2.42 -3.59 1.74
N GLU A 211 3.04 -3.49 0.57
CA GLU A 211 2.35 -3.35 -0.70
C GLU A 211 2.46 -4.65 -1.52
N PRO A 212 1.40 -5.05 -2.26
CA PRO A 212 1.45 -6.22 -3.11
C PRO A 212 2.48 -6.08 -4.24
N LEU A 213 3.25 -7.14 -4.48
CA LEU A 213 4.16 -7.25 -5.61
C LEU A 213 3.45 -7.92 -6.79
N GLY A 214 2.72 -7.12 -7.56
CA GLY A 214 1.97 -7.62 -8.72
C GLY A 214 0.81 -8.56 -8.33
N SER A 215 0.34 -9.33 -9.30
CA SER A 215 -0.76 -10.29 -9.13
C SER A 215 -0.31 -11.56 -8.39
N PRO A 216 -1.24 -12.29 -7.72
CA PRO A 216 -0.93 -13.55 -7.06
C PRO A 216 -0.28 -14.58 -7.98
N VAL A 217 0.70 -15.32 -7.47
CA VAL A 217 1.43 -16.36 -8.19
C VAL A 217 0.94 -17.76 -7.82
N ALA A 218 0.93 -18.70 -8.76
CA ALA A 218 0.45 -20.07 -8.50
C ALA A 218 1.49 -20.98 -7.82
N LYS A 219 2.78 -20.71 -8.05
CA LYS A 219 3.87 -21.51 -7.48
C LYS A 219 4.27 -20.97 -6.10
N PRO A 220 4.78 -21.82 -5.19
CA PRO A 220 5.22 -21.41 -3.87
C PRO A 220 6.63 -20.75 -3.88
N GLU A 221 6.89 -19.96 -4.91
CA GLU A 221 8.17 -19.27 -5.16
C GLU A 221 7.93 -17.94 -5.86
N PHE A 222 8.79 -16.96 -5.60
CA PHE A 222 8.74 -15.65 -6.23
C PHE A 222 10.12 -15.02 -6.30
N ILE A 223 10.43 -14.32 -7.38
CA ILE A 223 11.69 -13.57 -7.50
C ILE A 223 11.34 -12.08 -7.54
N ASP A 224 11.76 -11.35 -6.51
CA ASP A 224 11.77 -9.89 -6.53
C ASP A 224 13.10 -9.39 -7.09
N SER A 225 13.05 -8.46 -8.04
CA SER A 225 14.20 -7.98 -8.80
C SER A 225 14.20 -6.46 -8.90
N GLY A 226 15.34 -5.87 -9.25
CA GLY A 226 15.48 -4.41 -9.31
C GLY A 226 15.56 -3.78 -7.91
N LEU A 227 16.14 -4.51 -6.96
CA LEU A 227 16.39 -4.07 -5.60
C LEU A 227 17.79 -3.47 -5.48
N ASP A 228 17.98 -2.60 -4.49
CA ASP A 228 19.30 -2.08 -4.16
C ASP A 228 20.01 -3.04 -3.20
N ASN A 229 21.22 -3.47 -3.54
CA ASN A 229 22.05 -4.27 -2.66
C ASN A 229 22.33 -3.55 -1.33
N GLY A 230 22.40 -4.31 -0.24
CA GLY A 230 22.62 -3.80 1.12
C GLY A 230 21.40 -3.12 1.77
N LYS A 231 20.33 -2.79 1.02
CA LYS A 231 19.09 -2.27 1.61
C LYS A 231 18.21 -3.42 2.11
N LYS A 232 17.69 -3.28 3.32
CA LYS A 232 16.80 -4.29 3.91
C LYS A 232 15.38 -4.12 3.38
N TYR A 233 14.78 -5.22 2.94
CA TYR A 233 13.39 -5.32 2.52
C TYR A 233 12.69 -6.38 3.38
N PHE A 234 11.40 -6.22 3.61
CA PHE A 234 10.58 -7.13 4.38
C PHE A 234 9.52 -7.73 3.48
N TYR A 235 9.29 -9.02 3.61
CA TYR A 235 8.34 -9.77 2.81
C TYR A 235 7.35 -10.52 3.67
N ARG A 236 6.13 -10.62 3.18
CA ARG A 236 5.10 -11.52 3.69
C ARG A 236 4.38 -12.16 2.52
N VAL A 237 3.86 -13.36 2.73
CA VAL A 237 3.10 -14.09 1.73
C VAL A 237 1.79 -14.54 2.36
N GLN A 238 0.69 -14.41 1.62
CA GLN A 238 -0.59 -15.00 1.99
C GLN A 238 -1.06 -15.92 0.86
N ALA A 239 -1.67 -17.04 1.23
CA ALA A 239 -2.41 -17.85 0.28
C ALA A 239 -3.76 -17.17 -0.01
N VAL A 240 -4.18 -17.22 -1.26
CA VAL A 240 -5.47 -16.72 -1.72
C VAL A 240 -6.21 -17.83 -2.46
N LEU A 241 -7.47 -18.01 -2.10
CA LEU A 241 -8.39 -18.91 -2.77
C LEU A 241 -9.20 -18.09 -3.77
N VAL A 242 -9.13 -18.46 -5.05
CA VAL A 242 -9.88 -17.81 -6.12
C VAL A 242 -10.92 -18.81 -6.64
N GLN A 243 -12.20 -18.44 -6.54
CA GLN A 243 -13.30 -19.25 -7.06
C GLN A 243 -14.28 -18.35 -7.82
N GLY A 244 -14.30 -18.50 -9.15
CA GLY A 244 -15.00 -17.56 -10.04
C GLY A 244 -14.48 -16.13 -9.82
N ASP A 245 -15.39 -15.19 -9.58
CA ASP A 245 -15.06 -13.79 -9.31
C ASP A 245 -14.79 -13.50 -7.82
N THR A 246 -14.82 -14.52 -6.95
CA THR A 246 -14.60 -14.35 -5.52
C THR A 246 -13.18 -14.74 -5.13
N THR A 247 -12.49 -13.82 -4.45
CA THR A 247 -11.16 -14.06 -3.88
C THR A 247 -11.24 -13.99 -2.36
N VAL A 248 -10.83 -15.08 -1.69
CA VAL A 248 -10.75 -15.19 -0.23
C VAL A 248 -9.29 -15.23 0.18
N SER A 249 -8.83 -14.22 0.92
CA SER A 249 -7.47 -14.20 1.46
C SER A 249 -7.37 -15.02 2.73
N GLY A 250 -6.37 -15.88 2.81
CA GLY A 250 -6.00 -16.62 4.02
C GLY A 250 -5.13 -15.80 4.97
N GLY A 251 -4.50 -16.49 5.92
CA GLY A 251 -3.52 -15.91 6.82
C GLY A 251 -2.23 -15.50 6.10
N MET A 252 -1.47 -14.59 6.75
CA MET A 252 -0.15 -14.15 6.29
C MET A 252 0.97 -14.89 7.03
N THR A 253 2.09 -15.14 6.36
CA THR A 253 3.34 -15.52 7.01
C THR A 253 3.78 -14.45 8.03
N ALA A 254 4.67 -14.82 8.96
CA ALA A 254 5.46 -13.83 9.67
C ALA A 254 6.31 -12.99 8.70
N ASP A 255 6.66 -11.77 9.12
CA ASP A 255 7.50 -10.86 8.33
C ASP A 255 8.92 -11.41 8.21
N LEU A 256 9.42 -11.52 6.98
CA LEU A 256 10.79 -11.94 6.69
C LEU A 256 11.61 -10.76 6.17
N GLY A 257 12.58 -10.31 6.97
CA GLY A 257 13.52 -9.25 6.58
C GLY A 257 14.80 -9.80 5.94
N VAL A 258 15.15 -9.31 4.76
CA VAL A 258 16.35 -9.72 4.01
C VAL A 258 16.93 -8.55 3.22
N ALA A 259 18.25 -8.51 3.06
CA ALA A 259 18.91 -7.55 2.18
C ALA A 259 19.51 -8.31 0.98
N PRO A 260 19.26 -7.87 -0.27
CA PRO A 260 20.02 -8.33 -1.42
C PRO A 260 21.51 -8.09 -1.21
N VAL A 261 22.33 -8.98 -1.76
CA VAL A 261 23.78 -8.93 -1.61
C VAL A 261 24.36 -9.11 -2.99
N ASP A 262 25.29 -8.22 -3.33
CA ASP A 262 26.09 -8.37 -4.52
C ASP A 262 27.02 -9.57 -4.37
N LYS A 263 26.87 -10.53 -5.27
CA LYS A 263 27.67 -11.75 -5.35
C LYS A 263 28.31 -11.91 -6.72
N THR A 264 28.23 -10.89 -7.58
CA THR A 264 28.65 -10.94 -8.96
C THR A 264 30.02 -10.27 -9.08
N PRO A 265 31.13 -11.02 -9.25
CA PRO A 265 32.42 -10.39 -9.42
C PRO A 265 32.50 -9.59 -10.73
N PRO A 266 33.35 -8.55 -10.81
CA PRO A 266 33.63 -7.86 -12.07
C PRO A 266 34.19 -8.82 -13.13
N ALA A 267 34.24 -8.37 -14.38
CA ALA A 267 34.98 -9.10 -15.41
C ALA A 267 36.50 -9.11 -15.10
N SER A 268 37.18 -10.17 -15.53
CA SER A 268 38.64 -10.24 -15.45
C SER A 268 39.29 -9.13 -16.29
N PRO A 269 40.32 -8.43 -15.77
CA PRO A 269 41.10 -7.49 -16.56
C PRO A 269 41.71 -8.13 -17.82
N LYS A 270 42.02 -7.33 -18.83
CA LYS A 270 42.59 -7.82 -20.10
C LYS A 270 43.93 -7.18 -20.43
N GLY A 271 44.65 -7.73 -21.41
CA GLY A 271 45.87 -7.12 -21.94
C GLY A 271 47.01 -6.99 -20.92
N LEU A 272 47.11 -7.93 -19.98
CA LEU A 272 48.17 -7.91 -18.96
C LEU A 272 49.55 -7.92 -19.61
N THR A 273 50.36 -6.91 -19.30
CA THR A 273 51.74 -6.78 -19.78
C THR A 273 52.66 -6.43 -18.62
N THR A 274 53.88 -6.94 -18.63
CA THR A 274 54.91 -6.63 -17.61
C THR A 274 56.16 -6.06 -18.27
N VAL A 275 56.77 -5.06 -17.64
CA VAL A 275 58.01 -4.42 -18.13
C VAL A 275 58.95 -4.21 -16.96
N ARG A 276 60.19 -4.67 -17.10
CA ARG A 276 61.25 -4.42 -16.12
C ARG A 276 61.76 -2.98 -16.25
N VAL A 277 61.89 -2.29 -15.12
CA VAL A 277 62.39 -0.92 -15.03
C VAL A 277 63.39 -0.79 -13.88
N ALA A 278 64.05 0.36 -13.75
CA ALA A 278 65.02 0.60 -12.68
C ALA A 278 64.39 0.47 -11.28
N GLU A 279 63.12 0.85 -11.14
CA GLU A 279 62.38 0.83 -9.87
C GLU A 279 61.73 -0.52 -9.54
N GLY A 280 61.84 -1.53 -10.42
CA GLY A 280 61.23 -2.85 -10.22
C GLY A 280 60.55 -3.43 -11.47
N VAL A 281 59.33 -3.94 -11.32
CA VAL A 281 58.51 -4.45 -12.43
C VAL A 281 57.22 -3.65 -12.52
N ARG A 282 56.97 -3.03 -13.67
CA ARG A 282 55.69 -2.40 -13.98
C ARG A 282 54.74 -3.43 -14.55
N VAL A 283 53.53 -3.48 -14.01
CA VAL A 283 52.45 -4.37 -14.42
C VAL A 283 51.31 -3.50 -14.93
N PHE A 284 50.89 -3.68 -16.17
CA PHE A 284 49.85 -2.90 -16.84
C PHE A 284 48.71 -3.81 -17.30
N TRP A 285 47.48 -3.33 -17.19
CA TRP A 285 46.30 -4.04 -17.68
C TRP A 285 45.26 -3.06 -18.24
N GLN A 286 44.24 -3.61 -18.88
CA GLN A 286 43.05 -2.90 -19.33
C GLN A 286 41.91 -3.17 -18.34
N ALA A 287 41.28 -2.08 -17.91
CA ALA A 287 40.13 -2.12 -17.01
C ALA A 287 38.93 -2.85 -17.64
N PRO A 288 38.17 -3.66 -16.87
CA PRO A 288 36.84 -4.07 -17.28
C PRO A 288 35.86 -2.88 -17.23
N THR A 289 34.65 -3.06 -17.76
CA THR A 289 33.63 -1.98 -17.88
C THR A 289 32.53 -2.07 -16.82
N ASP A 290 32.69 -2.91 -15.80
CA ASP A 290 31.76 -3.06 -14.70
C ASP A 290 31.61 -1.74 -13.92
N LYS A 291 30.37 -1.40 -13.54
CA LYS A 291 30.04 -0.08 -12.97
C LYS A 291 30.47 0.07 -11.51
N ASP A 292 30.55 -1.05 -10.81
CA ASP A 292 30.92 -1.21 -9.40
C ASP A 292 32.39 -1.60 -9.22
N LEU A 293 33.20 -1.56 -10.29
CA LEU A 293 34.63 -1.80 -10.21
C LEU A 293 35.29 -0.85 -9.20
N ALA A 294 35.87 -1.41 -8.13
CA ALA A 294 36.56 -0.66 -7.08
C ALA A 294 38.07 -0.61 -7.31
N GLY A 295 38.65 -1.70 -7.83
CA GLY A 295 40.10 -1.80 -7.96
C GLY A 295 40.57 -3.15 -8.47
N TYR A 296 41.84 -3.44 -8.19
CA TYR A 296 42.54 -4.60 -8.69
C TYR A 296 43.49 -5.17 -7.64
N ARG A 297 43.60 -6.49 -7.60
CA ARG A 297 44.63 -7.19 -6.81
C ARG A 297 45.68 -7.78 -7.75
N ILE A 298 46.94 -7.58 -7.40
CA ILE A 298 48.09 -7.99 -8.21
C ILE A 298 48.77 -9.14 -7.49
N TYR A 299 48.91 -10.24 -8.22
CA TYR A 299 49.52 -11.47 -7.73
C TYR A 299 50.83 -11.74 -8.47
N ARG A 300 51.79 -12.30 -7.74
CA ARG A 300 53.09 -12.74 -8.27
C ARG A 300 53.34 -14.19 -7.89
N ARG A 301 53.82 -14.98 -8.84
CA ARG A 301 54.18 -16.39 -8.64
C ARG A 301 55.61 -16.65 -9.09
N ALA A 302 56.38 -17.35 -8.26
CA ALA A 302 57.72 -17.80 -8.62
C ALA A 302 57.68 -19.03 -9.52
N GLU A 303 58.71 -19.21 -10.33
CA GLU A 303 58.94 -20.46 -11.04
C GLU A 303 59.03 -21.64 -10.07
N GLY A 304 58.30 -22.72 -10.36
CA GLY A 304 58.20 -23.89 -9.49
C GLY A 304 57.21 -23.75 -8.33
N GLU A 305 56.70 -22.56 -8.03
CA GLU A 305 55.62 -22.38 -7.04
C GLU A 305 54.25 -22.67 -7.66
N SER A 306 53.41 -23.36 -6.88
CA SER A 306 52.04 -23.70 -7.27
C SER A 306 51.01 -22.61 -6.94
N LYS A 307 51.35 -21.63 -6.10
CA LYS A 307 50.44 -20.58 -5.65
C LYS A 307 51.03 -19.20 -5.91
N ALA A 308 50.22 -18.30 -6.44
CA ALA A 308 50.59 -16.88 -6.54
C ALA A 308 50.36 -16.19 -5.18
N THR A 309 51.17 -15.17 -4.90
CA THR A 309 51.12 -14.36 -3.69
C THR A 309 50.61 -12.96 -4.01
N LEU A 310 49.73 -12.40 -3.17
CA LEU A 310 49.26 -11.02 -3.32
C LEU A 310 50.42 -10.07 -3.02
N VAL A 311 50.79 -9.23 -4.00
CA VAL A 311 51.88 -8.26 -3.88
C VAL A 311 51.40 -6.82 -3.81
N GLY A 312 50.14 -6.55 -4.17
CA GLY A 312 49.56 -5.21 -4.04
C GLY A 312 48.10 -5.14 -4.44
N GLU A 313 47.46 -4.03 -4.06
CA GLU A 313 46.10 -3.67 -4.45
C GLU A 313 46.12 -2.22 -4.98
N VAL A 314 45.32 -1.95 -6.01
CA VAL A 314 45.26 -0.66 -6.70
C VAL A 314 43.80 -0.30 -6.95
N ASN A 315 43.38 0.90 -6.53
CA ASN A 315 42.01 1.38 -6.77
C ASN A 315 41.86 2.00 -8.16
N VAL A 316 40.64 1.98 -8.71
CA VAL A 316 40.31 2.73 -9.94
C VAL A 316 40.61 4.24 -9.77
N PRO A 317 40.99 4.97 -10.84
CA PRO A 317 41.09 4.53 -12.23
C PRO A 317 42.46 3.96 -12.62
N TYR A 318 43.36 3.71 -11.67
CA TYR A 318 44.72 3.28 -11.98
C TYR A 318 44.75 1.84 -12.51
N THR A 319 45.42 1.65 -13.65
CA THR A 319 45.61 0.32 -14.29
C THR A 319 47.09 -0.05 -14.39
N LEU A 320 47.87 0.44 -13.44
CA LEU A 320 49.31 0.25 -13.33
C LEU A 320 49.69 -0.03 -11.87
N PHE A 321 50.51 -1.05 -11.67
CA PHE A 321 51.18 -1.34 -10.41
C PHE A 321 52.69 -1.45 -10.61
N VAL A 322 53.47 -0.99 -9.63
CA VAL A 322 54.93 -1.15 -9.61
C VAL A 322 55.29 -2.09 -8.46
N ASP A 323 55.72 -3.30 -8.79
CA ASP A 323 56.36 -4.18 -7.82
C ASP A 323 57.81 -3.69 -7.61
N SER A 324 58.02 -2.92 -6.55
CA SER A 324 59.32 -2.34 -6.17
C SER A 324 60.20 -3.27 -5.35
N LYS A 325 59.69 -4.44 -4.97
CA LYS A 325 60.43 -5.48 -4.25
C LYS A 325 60.35 -6.81 -5.01
N PRO A 326 60.72 -6.84 -6.31
CA PRO A 326 60.77 -8.09 -7.02
C PRO A 326 61.95 -8.90 -6.43
N PRO A 327 61.76 -10.20 -6.17
CA PRO A 327 62.83 -11.05 -5.68
C PRO A 327 64.03 -11.11 -6.64
N ALA A 328 65.20 -11.47 -6.10
CA ALA A 328 66.50 -11.27 -6.72
C ALA A 328 66.65 -11.88 -8.13
N ARG A 329 67.61 -11.34 -8.92
CA ARG A 329 67.90 -11.79 -10.29
C ARG A 329 68.15 -13.31 -10.34
N GLY A 330 67.47 -14.03 -11.23
CA GLY A 330 67.77 -15.43 -11.57
C GLY A 330 66.59 -16.40 -11.58
N GLN A 331 65.42 -16.02 -11.03
CA GLN A 331 64.19 -16.81 -11.10
C GLN A 331 63.20 -16.14 -12.07
N GLU A 332 62.50 -16.93 -12.89
CA GLU A 332 61.38 -16.40 -13.67
C GLU A 332 60.17 -16.19 -12.75
N TRP A 333 59.46 -15.09 -12.94
CA TRP A 333 58.24 -14.79 -12.19
C TRP A 333 57.13 -14.44 -13.17
N ALA A 334 55.91 -14.79 -12.79
CA ALA A 334 54.72 -14.48 -13.53
C ALA A 334 53.78 -13.61 -12.68
N TYR A 335 53.09 -12.67 -13.32
CA TYR A 335 52.09 -11.83 -12.69
C TYR A 335 50.70 -12.19 -13.19
N ALA A 336 49.71 -12.06 -12.32
CA ALA A 336 48.30 -12.10 -12.65
C ALA A 336 47.59 -10.94 -11.96
N VAL A 337 46.50 -10.46 -12.55
CA VAL A 337 45.69 -9.39 -11.96
C VAL A 337 44.23 -9.84 -11.91
N THR A 338 43.57 -9.58 -10.80
CA THR A 338 42.12 -9.73 -10.64
C THR A 338 41.50 -8.35 -10.46
N ALA A 339 40.21 -8.24 -10.73
CA ALA A 339 39.40 -7.05 -10.45
C ALA A 339 38.55 -7.30 -9.20
N ILE A 340 38.32 -6.25 -8.41
CA ILE A 340 37.46 -6.27 -7.22
C ILE A 340 36.37 -5.21 -7.34
N ASP A 341 35.17 -5.51 -6.83
CA ASP A 341 34.03 -4.60 -6.79
C ASP A 341 33.94 -3.81 -5.47
N GLN A 342 32.85 -3.05 -5.33
CA GLN A 342 32.50 -2.27 -4.13
C GLN A 342 31.75 -3.08 -3.05
N ALA A 343 31.55 -4.39 -3.24
CA ALA A 343 30.82 -5.21 -2.28
C ALA A 343 31.63 -5.40 -0.97
N GLN A 344 30.96 -5.88 0.07
CA GLN A 344 31.60 -6.13 1.37
C GLN A 344 31.23 -7.52 1.92
N PRO A 345 32.16 -8.51 1.91
CA PRO A 345 33.50 -8.44 1.32
C PRO A 345 33.44 -8.28 -0.21
N ALA A 346 34.47 -7.67 -0.80
CA ALA A 346 34.52 -7.45 -2.25
C ALA A 346 34.52 -8.77 -3.01
N ASN A 347 33.71 -8.86 -4.07
CA ASN A 347 33.78 -9.98 -4.99
C ASN A 347 35.00 -9.79 -5.89
N GLU A 348 35.72 -10.88 -6.12
CA GLU A 348 36.98 -10.87 -6.87
C GLU A 348 36.85 -11.72 -8.13
N SER A 349 37.27 -11.16 -9.26
CA SER A 349 37.16 -11.80 -10.57
C SER A 349 38.18 -12.93 -10.75
N ALA A 350 37.99 -13.72 -11.80
CA ALA A 350 39.03 -14.65 -12.23
C ALA A 350 40.33 -13.88 -12.60
N PRO A 351 41.51 -14.44 -12.30
CA PRO A 351 42.77 -13.80 -12.67
C PRO A 351 42.93 -13.74 -14.19
N THR A 352 43.63 -12.72 -14.66
CA THR A 352 44.12 -12.68 -16.04
C THR A 352 44.99 -13.90 -16.36
N PRO A 353 45.16 -14.27 -17.65
CA PRO A 353 46.30 -15.08 -18.06
C PRO A 353 47.60 -14.47 -17.54
N GLU A 354 48.51 -15.32 -17.07
CA GLU A 354 49.74 -14.84 -16.46
C GLU A 354 50.69 -14.20 -17.49
N ALA A 355 51.31 -13.09 -17.11
CA ALA A 355 52.35 -12.44 -17.88
C ALA A 355 53.72 -12.66 -17.22
N ARG A 356 54.67 -13.24 -17.96
CA ARG A 356 56.05 -13.44 -17.51
C ARG A 356 56.88 -12.19 -17.73
N VAL A 357 57.82 -11.93 -16.83
CA VAL A 357 58.80 -10.86 -17.02
C VAL A 357 59.92 -11.37 -17.93
N SER A 358 60.01 -10.85 -19.15
CA SER A 358 61.14 -11.14 -20.05
C SER A 358 62.46 -10.62 -19.47
N ARG A 359 63.55 -11.35 -19.73
CA ARG A 359 64.91 -11.04 -19.23
C ARG A 359 65.43 -9.69 -19.68
#